data_AF-A0A1Y4DUZ1-F1
#
_entry.id   AF-A0A1Y4DUZ1-F1
#
_cell.length_a   1.000
_cell.length_b   1.000
_cell.length_c   1.000
_cell.angle_alpha   90.00
_cell.angle_beta   90.00
_cell.angle_gamma   90.00
#
_symmetry.space_group_name_H-M   'P 1'
#
loop_
_entity.id
_entity.type
_entity.pdbx_description
1 polymer ?
#
loop_
_entity_poly.entity_id
_entity_poly.type
_entity_poly.pdbx_seq_one_letter_code
_entity_poly.pdbx_strand_id
1 'polypeptide(L)'
;MKQMIWTSEALFDERSRQEYQKFQREALDNAMYKVCDEEWADEVYSWLDDERINLDKEVDGVIMAFGDIGTWRGRRQGYQILGSNIAGILKTECENAEWYGDSYNIRARMAHHDGTNYALYRIAKDRDEAERIAEKIYYHEIDEEGFRRRTRSLYPYVADVYGWKIRQSKHK
;
A
#
# COMPACT_ATOMS: atom_id res chain seq x y z
N MET A 1 2.58 -8.88 13.09
CA MET A 1 2.97 -9.73 11.93
C MET A 1 2.65 -8.94 10.68
N LYS A 2 3.59 -8.84 9.75
CA LYS A 2 3.38 -8.16 8.46
C LYS A 2 2.49 -9.06 7.60
N GLN A 3 1.38 -8.54 7.12
CA GLN A 3 0.49 -9.22 6.18
C GLN A 3 0.58 -8.50 4.84
N MET A 4 1.21 -9.14 3.87
CA MET A 4 1.49 -8.51 2.58
C MET A 4 0.20 -8.33 1.79
N ILE A 5 0.05 -7.17 1.15
CA ILE A 5 -0.94 -6.94 0.09
C ILE A 5 -0.22 -7.17 -1.24
N TRP A 6 0.81 -6.36 -1.50
CA TRP A 6 1.62 -6.48 -2.71
C TRP A 6 3.03 -5.92 -2.47
N THR A 7 4.03 -6.40 -3.22
CA THR A 7 5.40 -5.89 -3.20
C THR A 7 6.07 -5.99 -4.56
N SER A 8 6.78 -4.93 -4.95
CA SER A 8 7.62 -4.92 -6.16
C SER A 8 8.83 -5.83 -6.04
N GLU A 9 9.19 -6.30 -4.84
CA GLU A 9 10.27 -7.28 -4.66
C GLU A 9 9.98 -8.60 -5.39
N ALA A 10 8.73 -8.90 -5.72
CA ALA A 10 8.35 -10.04 -6.55
C ALA A 10 9.01 -10.03 -7.95
N LEU A 11 9.42 -8.86 -8.45
CA LEU A 11 10.21 -8.75 -9.69
C LEU A 11 11.52 -9.52 -9.62
N PHE A 12 12.08 -9.68 -8.41
CA PHE A 12 13.33 -10.38 -8.17
C PHE A 12 13.13 -11.81 -7.66
N ASP A 13 11.88 -12.29 -7.56
CA ASP A 13 11.59 -13.67 -7.20
C ASP A 13 11.80 -14.61 -8.39
N GLU A 14 13.05 -15.04 -8.53
CA GLU A 14 13.49 -15.96 -9.57
C GLU A 14 12.75 -17.31 -9.52
N ARG A 15 12.29 -17.74 -8.35
CA ARG A 15 11.53 -18.99 -8.24
C ARG A 15 10.17 -18.83 -8.89
N SER A 16 9.42 -17.79 -8.53
CA SER A 16 8.12 -17.50 -9.13
C SER A 16 8.25 -17.29 -10.65
N ARG A 17 9.31 -16.60 -11.09
CA ARG A 17 9.61 -16.44 -12.53
C ARG A 17 9.83 -17.76 -13.25
N GLN A 18 10.57 -18.69 -12.64
CA GLN A 18 10.82 -20.01 -13.21
C GLN A 18 9.54 -20.87 -13.27
N GLU A 19 8.69 -20.78 -12.24
CA GLU A 19 7.39 -21.45 -12.21
C GLU A 19 6.46 -20.92 -13.31
N TYR A 20 6.37 -19.59 -13.49
CA TYR A 20 5.64 -18.96 -14.60
C TYR A 20 6.20 -19.37 -15.97
N GLN A 21 7.52 -19.36 -16.16
CA GLN A 21 8.13 -19.82 -17.41
C GLN A 21 7.80 -21.27 -17.72
N LYS A 22 7.83 -22.16 -16.71
CA LYS A 22 7.47 -23.57 -16.89
C LYS A 22 6.02 -23.70 -17.33
N PHE A 23 5.11 -22.99 -16.68
CA PHE A 23 3.69 -22.95 -17.04
C PHE A 23 3.50 -22.50 -18.51
N GLN A 24 4.20 -21.44 -18.94
CA GLN A 24 4.11 -20.95 -20.32
C GLN A 24 4.66 -21.95 -21.35
N ARG A 25 5.76 -22.64 -21.05
CA ARG A 25 6.30 -23.70 -21.94
C ARG A 25 5.29 -24.83 -22.15
N GLU A 26 4.59 -25.22 -21.10
CA GLU A 26 3.56 -26.25 -21.15
C GLU A 26 2.31 -25.74 -21.90
N ALA A 27 1.85 -24.52 -21.61
CA ALA A 27 0.68 -23.93 -22.25
C ALA A 27 0.86 -23.66 -23.75
N LEU A 28 2.06 -23.27 -24.17
CA LEU A 28 2.40 -22.94 -25.56
C LEU A 28 3.00 -24.11 -26.35
N ASP A 29 3.24 -25.27 -25.70
CA ASP A 29 3.99 -26.40 -26.25
C ASP A 29 5.36 -25.98 -26.87
N ASN A 30 6.07 -25.09 -26.18
CA ASN A 30 7.33 -24.52 -26.65
C ASN A 30 8.42 -24.62 -25.58
N ALA A 31 9.22 -25.69 -25.61
CA ALA A 31 10.32 -25.90 -24.67
C ALA A 31 11.41 -24.80 -24.69
N MET A 32 11.51 -24.04 -25.79
CA MET A 32 12.51 -22.97 -25.95
C MET A 32 12.02 -21.61 -25.47
N TYR A 33 10.74 -21.49 -25.11
CA TYR A 33 10.19 -20.25 -24.57
C TYR A 33 10.96 -19.81 -23.32
N LYS A 34 11.24 -18.50 -23.25
CA LYS A 34 11.99 -17.86 -22.17
C LYS A 34 11.34 -16.52 -21.86
N VAL A 35 11.00 -16.32 -20.59
CA VAL A 35 10.37 -15.10 -20.08
C VAL A 35 11.39 -13.96 -20.12
N CYS A 36 11.08 -12.87 -20.79
CA CYS A 36 11.90 -11.65 -20.75
C CYS A 36 11.62 -10.84 -19.46
N ASP A 37 12.47 -9.87 -19.15
CA ASP A 37 12.29 -9.04 -17.94
C ASP A 37 11.04 -8.16 -18.04
N GLU A 38 10.69 -7.71 -19.25
CA GLU A 38 9.49 -6.90 -19.52
C GLU A 38 8.22 -7.71 -19.28
N GLU A 39 8.11 -8.91 -19.84
CA GLU A 39 6.98 -9.81 -19.61
C GLU A 39 6.86 -10.21 -18.13
N TRP A 40 7.98 -10.44 -17.45
CA TRP A 40 7.94 -10.74 -16.02
C TRP A 40 7.44 -9.55 -15.21
N ALA A 41 7.83 -8.33 -15.58
CA ALA A 41 7.31 -7.14 -14.96
C ALA A 41 5.80 -7.00 -15.19
N ASP A 42 5.32 -7.21 -16.42
CA ASP A 42 3.90 -7.17 -16.75
C ASP A 42 3.09 -8.18 -15.91
N GLU A 43 3.58 -9.41 -15.76
CA GLU A 43 2.95 -10.43 -14.91
C GLU A 43 2.89 -9.98 -13.44
N VAL A 44 4.00 -9.52 -12.86
CA VAL A 44 4.05 -9.06 -11.46
C VAL A 44 3.15 -7.84 -11.22
N TYR A 45 3.06 -6.91 -12.18
CA TYR A 45 2.18 -5.75 -12.09
C TYR A 45 0.71 -6.12 -12.34
N SER A 46 0.42 -7.17 -13.11
CA SER A 46 -0.94 -7.69 -13.21
C SER A 46 -1.47 -8.16 -11.85
N TRP A 47 -0.61 -8.71 -10.99
CA TRP A 47 -0.99 -9.06 -9.62
C TRP A 47 -1.31 -7.81 -8.78
N LEU A 48 -0.69 -6.66 -9.04
CA LEU A 48 -1.07 -5.40 -8.40
C LEU A 48 -2.46 -4.95 -8.86
N ASP A 49 -2.80 -5.16 -10.12
CA ASP A 49 -4.13 -4.88 -10.67
C ASP A 49 -5.20 -5.78 -10.08
N ASP A 50 -4.90 -7.05 -9.85
CA ASP A 50 -5.77 -7.96 -9.09
C ASP A 50 -6.02 -7.42 -7.67
N GLU A 51 -5.00 -6.92 -6.98
CA GLU A 51 -5.22 -6.32 -5.65
C GLU A 51 -6.03 -5.02 -5.69
N ARG A 52 -5.94 -4.24 -6.77
CA ARG A 52 -6.81 -3.07 -6.98
C ARG A 52 -8.25 -3.50 -7.19
N ILE A 53 -8.51 -4.58 -7.91
CA ILE A 53 -9.85 -5.14 -8.09
C ILE A 53 -10.40 -5.69 -6.76
N ASN A 54 -9.59 -6.45 -6.01
CA ASN A 54 -9.97 -7.00 -4.71
C ASN A 54 -10.36 -5.88 -3.73
N LEU A 55 -9.58 -4.80 -3.72
CA LEU A 55 -9.75 -3.65 -2.83
C LEU A 55 -10.58 -2.52 -3.45
N ASP A 56 -11.30 -2.77 -4.55
CA ASP A 56 -12.30 -1.82 -5.09
C ASP A 56 -13.53 -1.80 -4.18
N LYS A 57 -13.36 -1.16 -3.02
CA LYS A 57 -14.31 -1.07 -1.91
C LYS A 57 -14.27 0.34 -1.35
N GLU A 58 -15.46 0.86 -1.05
CA GLU A 58 -15.62 2.15 -0.40
C GLU A 58 -15.50 2.03 1.12
N VAL A 59 -14.90 3.03 1.74
CA VAL A 59 -14.94 3.22 3.19
C VAL A 59 -15.97 4.29 3.56
N ASP A 60 -16.53 4.18 4.76
CA ASP A 60 -17.26 5.30 5.35
C ASP A 60 -16.25 6.39 5.77
N GLY A 61 -16.15 7.47 4.99
CA GLY A 61 -15.26 8.60 5.23
C GLY A 61 -14.23 8.84 4.13
N VAL A 62 -13.15 9.55 4.45
CA VAL A 62 -12.08 9.91 3.49
C VAL A 62 -10.76 9.30 3.92
N ILE A 63 -10.10 8.60 2.99
CA ILE A 63 -8.78 8.01 3.26
C ILE A 63 -7.73 9.13 3.24
N MET A 64 -6.86 9.11 4.24
CA MET A 64 -5.69 9.97 4.35
C MET A 64 -4.43 9.12 4.50
N ALA A 65 -3.33 9.58 3.91
CA ALA A 65 -2.00 9.08 4.17
C ALA A 65 -1.24 10.09 5.04
N PHE A 66 -0.62 9.63 6.12
CA PHE A 66 0.47 10.33 6.80
C PHE A 66 1.78 9.76 6.29
N GLY A 67 2.68 10.61 5.83
CA GLY A 67 3.95 10.21 5.22
C GLY A 67 5.15 10.62 6.06
N ASP A 68 6.06 9.70 6.35
CA ASP A 68 7.44 9.99 6.69
C ASP A 68 8.27 9.86 5.39
N ILE A 69 8.56 11.02 4.80
CA ILE A 69 9.11 11.18 3.45
C ILE A 69 10.63 11.27 3.53
N GLY A 70 11.30 10.33 2.88
CA GLY A 70 12.75 10.32 2.73
C GLY A 70 13.16 11.22 1.58
N THR A 71 14.02 12.20 1.84
CA THR A 71 14.61 13.05 0.79
C THR A 71 16.12 13.12 0.95
N TRP A 72 16.84 13.58 -0.07
CA TRP A 72 18.27 13.85 0.00
C TRP A 72 18.65 14.88 1.08
N ARG A 73 17.69 15.69 1.55
CA ARG A 73 17.87 16.66 2.66
C ARG A 73 17.44 16.13 4.02
N GLY A 74 17.26 14.82 4.13
CA GLY A 74 16.76 14.16 5.34
C GLY A 74 15.25 13.91 5.31
N ARG A 75 14.73 13.47 6.46
CA ARG A 75 13.33 13.08 6.63
C ARG A 75 12.41 14.27 6.85
N ARG A 76 11.21 14.21 6.28
CA ARG A 76 10.14 15.20 6.45
C ARG A 76 8.81 14.50 6.63
N GLN A 77 7.92 15.06 7.43
CA GLN A 77 6.53 14.59 7.43
C GLN A 77 5.74 15.23 6.29
N GLY A 78 4.77 14.50 5.77
CA GLY A 78 3.84 14.94 4.74
C GLY A 78 2.49 14.26 4.90
N TYR A 79 1.54 14.63 4.06
CA TYR A 79 0.23 14.01 4.03
C TYR A 79 -0.33 13.97 2.61
N GLN A 80 -1.34 13.13 2.42
CA GLN A 80 -2.17 13.14 1.22
C GLN A 80 -3.61 12.88 1.62
N ILE A 81 -4.54 13.68 1.10
CA ILE A 81 -5.99 13.40 1.16
C ILE A 81 -6.33 12.63 -0.12
N LEU A 82 -6.87 11.43 0.03
CA LEU A 82 -7.28 10.56 -1.06
C LEU A 82 -8.80 10.60 -1.21
N GLY A 83 -9.37 9.60 -1.88
CA GLY A 83 -10.82 9.38 -1.91
C GLY A 83 -11.30 8.46 -0.79
N SER A 84 -12.46 7.85 -1.00
CA SER A 84 -13.05 6.83 -0.12
C SER A 84 -12.76 5.40 -0.57
N ASN A 85 -12.24 5.21 -1.79
CA ASN A 85 -11.95 3.89 -2.35
C ASN A 85 -10.58 3.35 -1.91
N ILE A 86 -10.53 2.13 -1.36
CA ILE A 86 -9.29 1.53 -0.83
C ILE A 86 -8.26 1.28 -1.93
N ALA A 87 -8.66 0.84 -3.12
CA ALA A 87 -7.75 0.63 -4.26
C ALA A 87 -6.96 1.91 -4.62
N GLY A 88 -7.50 3.08 -4.26
CA GLY A 88 -6.84 4.38 -4.42
C GLY A 88 -5.50 4.49 -3.69
N ILE A 89 -5.22 3.66 -2.67
CA ILE A 89 -3.92 3.67 -1.96
C ILE A 89 -2.81 2.94 -2.71
N LEU A 90 -3.15 2.03 -3.63
CA LEU A 90 -2.21 1.15 -4.35
C LEU A 90 -1.62 1.84 -5.58
N LYS A 91 -1.10 3.05 -5.39
CA LYS A 91 -0.50 3.89 -6.43
C LYS A 91 0.81 4.46 -5.93
N THR A 92 1.81 4.46 -6.80
CA THR A 92 3.12 5.02 -6.50
C THR A 92 3.75 5.53 -7.79
N GLU A 93 4.55 6.59 -7.66
CA GLU A 93 5.48 7.05 -8.70
C GLU A 93 6.92 6.63 -8.36
N CYS A 94 7.13 5.91 -7.25
CA CYS A 94 8.43 5.42 -6.83
C CYS A 94 8.80 4.13 -7.55
N GLU A 95 10.11 3.90 -7.68
CA GLU A 95 10.72 2.77 -8.37
C GLU A 95 10.39 1.44 -7.67
N ASN A 96 10.22 1.45 -6.34
CA ASN A 96 9.79 0.29 -5.58
C ASN A 96 8.67 0.65 -4.62
N ALA A 97 7.75 -0.28 -4.41
CA ALA A 97 6.68 -0.14 -3.44
C ALA A 97 6.24 -1.46 -2.83
N GLU A 98 5.80 -1.38 -1.59
CA GLU A 98 5.07 -2.46 -0.93
C GLU A 98 3.93 -1.86 -0.10
N TRP A 99 2.80 -2.58 -0.04
CA TRP A 99 1.68 -2.29 0.83
C TRP A 99 1.39 -3.50 1.73
N TYR A 100 1.12 -3.24 3.00
CA TYR A 100 0.92 -4.31 3.97
C TYR A 100 0.09 -3.88 5.18
N GLY A 101 -0.54 -4.85 5.82
CA GLY A 101 -1.10 -4.72 7.16
C GLY A 101 -0.06 -5.00 8.25
N ASP A 102 -0.01 -4.18 9.30
CA ASP A 102 0.87 -4.37 10.46
C ASP A 102 0.16 -4.91 11.72
N SER A 103 -1.01 -5.53 11.53
CA SER A 103 -1.97 -5.99 12.58
C SER A 103 -2.86 -4.90 13.20
N TYR A 104 -2.63 -3.62 12.92
CA TYR A 104 -3.54 -2.54 13.33
C TYR A 104 -3.74 -1.46 12.25
N ASN A 105 -2.80 -1.34 11.33
CA ASN A 105 -2.70 -0.29 10.33
C ASN A 105 -2.47 -0.89 8.95
N ILE A 106 -2.81 -0.08 7.94
CA ILE A 106 -2.36 -0.28 6.57
C ILE A 106 -1.20 0.68 6.34
N ARG A 107 -0.08 0.13 5.88
CA ARG A 107 1.17 0.86 5.64
C ARG A 107 1.67 0.62 4.24
N ALA A 108 2.49 1.54 3.78
CA ALA A 108 3.33 1.33 2.61
C ALA A 108 4.78 1.75 2.88
N ARG A 109 5.68 1.13 2.13
CA ARG A 109 7.06 1.56 1.99
C ARG A 109 7.31 1.75 0.49
N MET A 110 7.75 2.94 0.10
CA MET A 110 8.01 3.30 -1.29
C MET A 110 9.41 3.90 -1.39
N ALA A 111 10.27 3.34 -2.23
CA ALA A 111 11.66 3.76 -2.34
C ALA A 111 11.96 4.38 -3.69
N HIS A 112 12.64 5.51 -3.67
CA HIS A 112 13.15 6.22 -4.83
C HIS A 112 14.62 6.60 -4.66
N HIS A 113 15.26 7.07 -5.73
CA HIS A 113 16.69 7.41 -5.73
C HIS A 113 17.13 8.35 -4.58
N ASP A 114 16.26 9.25 -4.13
CA ASP A 114 16.54 10.22 -3.07
C ASP A 114 16.20 9.73 -1.65
N GLY A 115 15.51 8.59 -1.49
CA GLY A 115 15.08 8.14 -0.17
C GLY A 115 13.99 7.08 -0.15
N THR A 116 13.45 6.83 1.04
CA THR A 116 12.35 5.90 1.25
C THR A 116 11.24 6.56 2.04
N ASN A 117 10.05 6.56 1.45
CA ASN A 117 8.81 7.05 2.00
C ASN A 117 8.09 5.94 2.76
N TYR A 118 7.57 6.26 3.92
CA TYR A 118 6.73 5.38 4.72
C TYR A 118 5.37 6.04 4.87
N ALA A 119 4.32 5.34 4.48
CA ALA A 119 2.95 5.84 4.60
C ALA A 119 2.17 5.04 5.63
N LEU A 120 1.31 5.75 6.37
CA LEU A 120 0.26 5.21 7.22
C LEU A 120 -1.09 5.67 6.68
N TYR A 121 -1.92 4.72 6.23
CA TYR A 121 -3.25 5.01 5.69
C TYR A 121 -4.34 4.88 6.76
N ARG A 122 -5.14 5.93 6.93
CA ARG A 122 -6.22 6.02 7.93
C ARG A 122 -7.44 6.72 7.35
N ILE A 123 -8.55 6.71 8.09
CA ILE A 123 -9.82 7.25 7.62
C ILE A 123 -10.22 8.45 8.48
N ALA A 124 -10.34 9.62 7.85
CA ALA A 124 -11.01 10.79 8.42
C ALA A 124 -12.52 10.67 8.26
N LYS A 125 -13.28 11.35 9.13
CA LYS A 125 -14.74 11.29 9.13
C LYS A 125 -15.34 11.74 7.80
N ASP A 126 -14.87 12.87 7.29
CA ASP A 126 -15.32 13.54 6.08
C ASP A 126 -14.16 14.38 5.52
N ARG A 127 -14.40 15.05 4.39
CA ARG A 127 -13.37 15.85 3.72
C ARG A 127 -12.96 17.08 4.54
N ASP A 128 -13.90 17.73 5.21
CA ASP A 128 -13.61 18.90 6.05
C ASP A 128 -12.72 18.52 7.25
N GLU A 129 -12.96 17.37 7.87
CA GLU A 129 -12.09 16.84 8.93
C GLU A 129 -10.72 16.44 8.38
N ALA A 130 -10.67 15.85 7.18
CA ALA A 130 -9.40 15.52 6.53
C ALA A 130 -8.55 16.77 6.28
N GLU A 131 -9.16 17.86 5.82
CA GLU A 131 -8.50 19.15 5.59
C GLU A 131 -8.01 19.78 6.90
N ARG A 132 -8.80 19.75 7.98
CA ARG A 132 -8.36 20.21 9.31
C ARG A 132 -7.19 19.40 9.86
N ILE A 133 -7.17 18.08 9.64
CA ILE A 133 -6.06 17.22 10.08
C ILE A 133 -4.81 17.48 9.23
N ALA A 134 -4.97 17.63 7.91
CA ALA A 134 -3.91 17.97 6.98
C ALA A 134 -3.20 19.29 7.34
N GLU A 135 -3.96 20.32 7.68
CA GLU A 135 -3.41 21.60 8.14
C GLU A 135 -2.50 21.44 9.36
N LYS A 136 -2.91 20.60 10.33
CA LYS A 136 -2.11 20.31 11.52
C LYS A 136 -0.82 19.55 11.21
N ILE A 137 -0.84 18.64 10.23
CA ILE A 137 0.36 17.95 9.77
C ILE A 137 1.29 18.94 9.07
N TYR A 138 0.74 19.82 8.22
CA TYR A 138 1.49 20.85 7.50
C TYR A 138 2.23 21.80 8.43
N TYR A 139 1.56 22.29 9.48
CA TYR A 139 2.15 23.19 10.47
C TYR A 139 2.95 22.48 11.57
N HIS A 140 3.16 21.16 11.45
CA HIS A 140 3.89 20.36 12.44
C HIS A 140 3.28 20.40 13.86
N GLU A 141 1.98 20.62 13.97
CA GLU A 141 1.25 20.60 15.24
C GLU A 141 0.99 19.17 15.73
N ILE A 142 0.96 18.21 14.81
CA ILE A 142 0.77 16.78 15.10
C ILE A 142 1.79 15.92 14.34
N ASP A 143 2.16 14.83 14.98
CA ASP A 143 2.98 13.75 14.45
C ASP A 143 2.13 12.52 14.07
N GLU A 144 2.75 11.38 13.76
CA GLU A 144 2.03 10.15 13.42
C GLU A 144 1.06 9.74 14.55
N GLU A 145 1.46 9.89 15.82
CA GLU A 145 0.59 9.55 16.95
C GLU A 145 -0.62 10.48 17.04
N GLY A 146 -0.40 11.78 16.90
CA GLY A 146 -1.44 12.79 16.85
C GLY A 146 -2.41 12.59 15.68
N PHE A 147 -1.92 12.13 14.53
CA PHE A 147 -2.73 11.74 13.37
C PHE A 147 -3.58 10.50 13.67
N ARG A 148 -2.99 9.46 14.28
CA ARG A 148 -3.69 8.24 14.67
C ARG A 148 -4.82 8.48 15.66
N ARG A 149 -4.66 9.42 16.59
CA ARG A 149 -5.71 9.77 17.57
C ARG A 149 -6.91 10.48 16.93
N ARG A 150 -6.74 11.06 15.74
CA ARG A 150 -7.78 11.86 15.03
C ARG A 150 -8.43 11.13 13.87
N THR A 151 -7.99 9.92 13.57
CA THR A 151 -8.46 9.14 12.41
C THR A 151 -8.76 7.70 12.81
N ARG A 152 -9.64 7.04 12.06
CA ARG A 152 -9.97 5.63 12.25
C ARG A 152 -8.98 4.73 11.51
N SER A 153 -8.87 3.47 11.91
CA SER A 153 -8.04 2.51 11.15
C SER A 153 -8.68 2.15 9.83
N LEU A 154 -7.88 2.11 8.76
CA LEU A 154 -8.23 1.49 7.48
C LEU A 154 -8.17 -0.05 7.55
N TYR A 155 -7.41 -0.60 8.50
CA TYR A 155 -7.13 -2.03 8.60
C TYR A 155 -8.38 -2.92 8.63
N PRO A 156 -9.46 -2.61 9.38
CA PRO A 156 -10.66 -3.45 9.39
C PRO A 156 -11.29 -3.65 8.01
N TYR A 157 -11.26 -2.63 7.15
CA TYR A 157 -11.82 -2.73 5.79
C TYR A 157 -10.98 -3.65 4.90
N VAL A 158 -9.66 -3.52 4.96
CA VAL A 158 -8.74 -4.40 4.23
C VAL A 158 -8.78 -5.83 4.77
N ALA A 159 -8.86 -5.97 6.09
CA ALA A 159 -8.92 -7.26 6.75
C ALA A 159 -10.19 -8.06 6.38
N ASP A 160 -11.31 -7.38 6.13
CA ASP A 160 -12.55 -8.01 5.67
C ASP A 160 -12.37 -8.67 4.30
N VAL A 161 -11.67 -8.01 3.37
CA VAL A 161 -11.37 -8.54 2.03
C VAL A 161 -10.48 -9.78 2.10
N TYR A 162 -9.41 -9.76 2.91
CA TYR A 162 -8.44 -10.85 2.97
C TYR A 162 -8.68 -11.88 4.10
N GLY A 163 -9.77 -11.75 4.87
CA GLY A 163 -10.05 -12.61 6.03
C GLY A 163 -9.01 -12.50 7.16
N TRP A 164 -8.36 -11.35 7.31
CA TRP A 164 -7.35 -11.15 8.35
C TRP A 164 -7.97 -10.98 9.74
N LYS A 165 -7.26 -11.46 10.78
CA LYS A 165 -7.74 -11.35 12.16
C LYS A 165 -7.69 -9.91 12.64
N ILE A 166 -8.86 -9.35 12.92
CA ILE A 166 -8.98 -8.05 13.58
C ILE A 166 -8.78 -8.25 15.09
N ARG A 167 -7.73 -7.64 15.64
CA ARG A 167 -7.60 -7.54 17.10
C ARG A 167 -8.68 -6.58 17.60
N GLN A 168 -9.71 -7.13 18.27
CA GLN A 168 -10.70 -6.29 18.93
C GLN A 168 -9.97 -5.37 19.92
N SER A 169 -10.15 -4.06 19.73
CA SER A 169 -9.86 -3.09 20.79
C SER A 169 -10.74 -3.47 21.96
N LYS A 170 -10.15 -3.84 23.10
CA LYS A 170 -10.87 -3.85 24.37
C LYS A 170 -11.21 -2.39 24.65
N HIS A 171 -12.38 -1.93 24.22
CA HIS A 171 -12.99 -0.74 24.80
C HIS A 171 -13.19 -1.07 26.29
N LYS A 172 -12.38 -0.45 27.13
CA LYS A 172 -12.58 -0.31 28.57
C LYS A 172 -12.76 1.16 28.84
#